data_AF-A0A1B1AMW6-F1
#
_entry.id   AF-A0A1B1AMW6-F1
#
_cell.length_a   1.000
_cell.length_b   1.000
_cell.length_c   1.000
_cell.angle_alpha   90.00
_cell.angle_beta   90.00
_cell.angle_gamma   90.00
#
_symmetry.space_group_name_H-M   'P 1'
#
loop_
_entity.id
_entity.type
_entity.pdbx_description
1 polymer ?
#
loop_
_entity_poly.entity_id
_entity_poly.type
_entity_poly.pdbx_seq_one_letter_code
_entity_poly.pdbx_strand_id
1 'polypeptide(L)'
;MRFLAAAAVIFTLSASPAFAQRAVVRGLDKITGHARDYTLTLGRPARVGSLEVIARSCSKAAPEETPEVRIFLQIYDHPAAREGEESERRQVFEGWMFASSPGLNGLEHPTYDIWAIDCRS
;
A
#
# COMPACT_ATOMS: atom_id res chain seq x y z
N MET A 1 -17.19 39.01 49.07
CA MET A 1 -16.76 37.79 48.36
C MET A 1 -16.49 38.14 46.91
N ARG A 2 -15.22 38.19 46.50
CA ARG A 2 -14.78 38.51 45.13
C ARG A 2 -14.53 37.18 44.40
N PHE A 3 -15.38 36.84 43.43
CA PHE A 3 -15.16 35.68 42.56
C PHE A 3 -14.28 36.11 41.38
N LEU A 4 -13.02 35.68 41.39
CA LEU A 4 -12.11 35.78 40.25
C LEU A 4 -12.49 34.70 39.23
N ALA A 5 -13.05 35.10 38.09
CA ALA A 5 -13.30 34.22 36.96
C ALA A 5 -11.97 34.01 36.19
N ALA A 6 -11.42 32.79 36.24
CA ALA A 6 -10.28 32.39 35.44
C ALA A 6 -10.76 32.06 34.01
N ALA A 7 -10.33 32.84 33.02
CA ALA A 7 -10.60 32.56 31.62
C ALA A 7 -9.69 31.42 31.12
N ALA A 8 -10.27 30.27 30.80
CA ALA A 8 -9.56 29.15 30.18
C ALA A 8 -9.39 29.43 28.68
N VAL A 9 -8.15 29.58 28.23
CA VAL A 9 -7.80 29.73 26.82
C VAL A 9 -7.85 28.34 26.15
N ILE A 10 -8.80 28.14 25.25
CA ILE A 10 -8.93 26.92 24.45
C ILE A 10 -7.92 26.99 23.30
N PHE A 11 -6.84 26.21 23.39
CA PHE A 11 -5.89 26.02 22.29
C PHE A 11 -6.52 25.08 21.25
N THR A 12 -6.90 25.62 20.09
CA THR A 12 -7.34 24.82 18.94
C THR A 12 -6.13 24.21 18.25
N LEU A 13 -5.94 22.89 18.34
CA LEU A 13 -4.97 22.18 17.50
C LEU A 13 -5.47 22.16 16.05
N SER A 14 -4.82 22.92 15.18
CA SER A 14 -4.97 22.80 13.73
C SER A 14 -4.24 21.54 13.25
N ALA A 15 -4.98 20.52 12.83
CA ALA A 15 -4.43 19.39 12.09
C ALA A 15 -4.12 19.83 10.66
N SER A 16 -2.84 19.96 10.33
CA SER A 16 -2.40 20.23 8.95
C SER A 16 -2.79 19.08 8.01
N PRO A 17 -2.98 19.34 6.70
CA PRO A 17 -3.23 18.28 5.74
C PRO A 17 -2.04 17.33 5.72
N ALA A 18 -2.26 16.08 6.12
CA ALA A 18 -1.28 15.02 5.91
C ALA A 18 -1.11 14.88 4.39
N PHE A 19 0.07 15.18 3.86
CA PHE A 19 0.44 14.75 2.50
C PHE A 19 0.25 13.24 2.45
N ALA A 20 -0.82 12.81 1.78
CA ALA A 20 -1.19 11.41 1.72
C ALA A 20 -0.24 10.73 0.73
N GLN A 21 0.87 10.21 1.25
CA GLN A 21 1.81 9.47 0.44
C GLN A 21 1.10 8.27 -0.22
N ARG A 22 1.37 8.08 -1.51
CA ARG A 22 0.78 7.07 -2.38
C ARG A 22 1.86 6.12 -2.87
N ALA A 23 1.60 4.84 -2.74
CA ALA A 23 2.43 3.80 -3.33
C ALA A 23 1.89 3.45 -4.72
N VAL A 24 2.76 3.25 -5.69
CA VAL A 24 2.39 2.77 -7.02
C VAL A 24 2.99 1.40 -7.21
N VAL A 25 2.14 0.42 -7.48
CA VAL A 25 2.53 -0.94 -7.81
C VAL A 25 2.04 -1.28 -9.21
N ARG A 26 2.74 -2.15 -9.92
CA ARG A 26 2.25 -2.74 -11.15
C ARG A 26 1.74 -4.14 -10.85
N GLY A 27 0.56 -4.44 -11.37
CA GLY A 27 -0.01 -5.78 -11.36
C GLY A 27 -0.08 -6.34 -12.77
N LEU A 28 0.46 -7.55 -12.96
CA LEU A 28 0.34 -8.33 -14.20
C LEU A 28 -0.63 -9.49 -13.96
N ASP A 29 -1.63 -9.60 -14.81
CA ASP A 29 -2.44 -10.81 -14.93
C ASP A 29 -1.75 -11.78 -15.90
N LYS A 30 -1.27 -12.91 -15.39
CA LYS A 30 -0.53 -13.93 -16.17
C LYS A 30 -1.42 -14.67 -17.17
N ILE A 31 -2.74 -14.69 -16.96
CA ILE A 31 -3.70 -15.37 -17.82
C ILE A 31 -3.98 -14.52 -19.06
N THR A 32 -4.17 -13.21 -18.87
CA THR A 32 -4.47 -12.28 -19.97
C THR A 32 -3.23 -11.57 -20.54
N GLY A 33 -2.11 -11.58 -19.81
CA GLY A 33 -0.90 -10.84 -20.15
C GLY A 33 -1.01 -9.32 -19.93
N HIS A 34 -2.08 -8.83 -19.30
CA HIS A 34 -2.28 -7.40 -19.10
C HIS A 34 -1.61 -6.90 -17.82
N ALA A 35 -0.70 -5.93 -17.98
CA ALA A 35 -0.10 -5.19 -16.87
C ALA A 35 -0.77 -3.82 -16.67
N ARG A 36 -1.06 -3.47 -15.42
CA ARG A 36 -1.67 -2.17 -15.04
C ARG A 36 -1.04 -1.60 -13.78
N ASP A 37 -0.98 -0.28 -13.69
CA ASP A 37 -0.48 0.43 -12.52
C ASP A 37 -1.61 0.78 -11.57
N TYR A 38 -1.43 0.46 -10.30
CA TYR A 38 -2.38 0.70 -9.22
C TYR A 38 -1.78 1.69 -8.23
N THR A 39 -2.47 2.81 -8.02
CA THR A 39 -2.08 3.80 -7.01
C THR A 39 -2.78 3.47 -5.70
N LEU A 40 -2.01 3.00 -4.74
CA LEU A 40 -2.42 2.61 -3.40
C LEU A 40 -2.35 3.81 -2.46
N THR A 41 -3.33 3.93 -1.57
CA THR A 41 -3.24 4.85 -0.43
C THR A 41 -2.65 4.09 0.74
N LEU A 42 -1.64 4.65 1.42
CA LEU A 42 -1.01 3.97 2.55
C LEU A 42 -2.04 3.57 3.63
N GLY A 43 -1.91 2.34 4.11
CA GLY A 43 -2.76 1.73 5.11
C GLY A 43 -4.16 1.32 4.63
N ARG A 44 -4.54 1.59 3.38
CA ARG A 44 -5.84 1.20 2.82
C ARG A 44 -5.72 0.02 1.86
N PRO A 45 -6.65 -0.95 1.90
CA PRO A 45 -6.69 -2.03 0.92
C PRO A 45 -7.10 -1.52 -0.46
N ALA A 46 -6.45 -2.05 -1.50
CA ALA A 46 -6.88 -1.92 -2.89
C ALA A 46 -6.97 -3.31 -3.52
N ARG A 47 -7.86 -3.47 -4.51
CA ARG A 47 -8.02 -4.74 -5.23
C ARG A 47 -7.23 -4.77 -6.53
N VAL A 48 -6.54 -5.87 -6.76
CA VAL A 48 -5.88 -6.23 -8.02
C VAL A 48 -6.30 -7.65 -8.37
N GLY A 49 -7.31 -7.79 -9.22
CA GLY A 49 -7.92 -9.12 -9.47
C GLY A 49 -8.53 -9.70 -8.19
N SER A 50 -8.13 -10.93 -7.84
CA SER A 50 -8.49 -11.57 -6.56
C SER A 50 -7.66 -11.10 -5.37
N LEU A 51 -6.58 -10.34 -5.62
CA LEU A 51 -5.68 -9.90 -4.56
C LEU A 51 -6.19 -8.64 -3.86
N GLU A 52 -6.05 -8.62 -2.55
CA GLU A 52 -6.10 -7.43 -1.71
C GLU A 52 -4.67 -6.98 -1.39
N VAL A 53 -4.28 -5.80 -1.86
CA VAL A 53 -2.93 -5.24 -1.73
C VAL A 53 -2.98 -4.05 -0.78
N ILE A 54 -2.17 -4.10 0.28
CA ILE A 54 -2.05 -3.03 1.27
C ILE A 54 -0.61 -2.54 1.33
N ALA A 55 -0.37 -1.28 0.96
CA ALA A 55 0.91 -0.63 1.20
C ALA A 55 0.97 -0.07 2.62
N ARG A 56 1.94 -0.52 3.42
CA ARG A 56 2.17 -0.02 4.78
C ARG A 56 3.21 1.09 4.84
N SER A 57 4.17 1.05 3.93
CA SER A 57 5.23 2.06 3.82
C SER A 57 5.61 2.25 2.36
N CYS A 58 6.01 3.47 2.02
CA CYS A 58 6.55 3.84 0.72
C CYS A 58 7.70 4.82 0.95
N SER A 59 8.85 4.56 0.36
CA SER A 59 9.99 5.49 0.37
C SER A 59 10.59 5.60 -1.02
N LYS A 60 10.95 6.82 -1.41
CA LYS A 60 11.63 7.14 -2.66
C LYS A 60 12.87 7.95 -2.31
N ALA A 61 14.02 7.50 -2.83
CA ALA A 61 15.30 8.18 -2.63
C ALA A 61 15.27 9.60 -3.21
N ALA A 62 16.11 10.48 -2.67
CA ALA A 62 16.20 11.85 -3.17
C ALA A 62 16.78 11.89 -4.60
N PRO A 63 16.48 12.93 -5.40
CA PRO A 63 16.96 13.00 -6.79
C PRO A 63 18.49 12.99 -6.95
N GLU A 64 19.23 13.45 -5.94
CA GLU A 64 20.69 13.47 -5.89
C GLU A 64 21.32 12.13 -5.49
N GLU A 65 20.52 11.20 -4.97
CA GLU A 65 20.96 9.85 -4.58
C GLU A 65 20.72 8.84 -5.71
N THR A 66 21.23 7.61 -5.56
CA THR A 66 20.92 6.53 -6.48
C THR A 66 19.40 6.28 -6.50
N PRO A 67 18.73 6.32 -7.67
CA PRO A 67 17.29 6.15 -7.76
C PRO A 67 16.83 4.81 -7.19
N GLU A 68 15.99 4.85 -6.16
CA GLU A 68 15.43 3.68 -5.53
C GLU A 68 14.04 3.99 -4.97
N VAL A 69 13.13 3.02 -5.10
CA VAL A 69 11.80 3.07 -4.50
C VAL A 69 11.56 1.76 -3.75
N ARG A 70 11.22 1.88 -2.46
CA ARG A 70 10.97 0.75 -1.57
C ARG A 70 9.56 0.82 -1.03
N ILE A 71 8.80 -0.26 -1.17
CA ILE A 71 7.41 -0.34 -0.71
C ILE A 71 7.24 -1.57 0.16
N PHE A 72 6.77 -1.40 1.39
CA PHE A 72 6.38 -2.52 2.24
C PHE A 72 4.93 -2.87 1.96
N LEU A 73 4.69 -4.09 1.48
CA LEU A 73 3.38 -4.57 1.06
C LEU A 73 2.96 -5.75 1.91
N GLN A 74 1.68 -5.78 2.24
CA GLN A 74 0.96 -6.98 2.70
C GLN A 74 -0.07 -7.32 1.63
N ILE A 75 -0.05 -8.55 1.14
CA ILE A 75 -0.93 -9.01 0.07
C ILE A 75 -1.67 -10.25 0.52
N TYR A 76 -2.98 -10.23 0.30
CA TYR A 76 -3.87 -11.33 0.61
C TYR A 76 -4.56 -11.79 -0.67
N ASP A 77 -4.72 -13.08 -0.87
CA ASP A 77 -5.51 -13.64 -1.94
C ASP A 77 -6.90 -14.04 -1.42
N HIS A 78 -7.91 -13.72 -2.22
CA HIS A 78 -9.30 -14.10 -2.02
C HIS A 78 -9.71 -15.06 -3.14
N PRO A 79 -9.31 -16.34 -3.07
CA PRO A 79 -9.67 -17.30 -4.09
C PRO A 79 -11.19 -17.49 -4.11
N ALA A 80 -11.74 -17.76 -5.30
CA ALA A 80 -13.16 -18.11 -5.41
C ALA A 80 -13.45 -19.30 -4.50
N ALA A 81 -14.52 -19.18 -3.70
CA ALA A 81 -15.00 -20.29 -2.88
C ALA A 81 -15.29 -21.50 -3.77
N ARG A 82 -14.81 -22.68 -3.38
CA ARG A 82 -15.28 -23.93 -3.98
C ARG A 82 -16.68 -24.23 -3.44
N GLU A 83 -17.46 -25.01 -4.18
CA GLU A 83 -18.80 -25.40 -3.75
C GLU A 83 -18.75 -26.06 -2.36
N GLY A 84 -19.42 -25.46 -1.39
CA GLY A 84 -19.45 -25.94 0.00
C GLY A 84 -18.33 -25.44 0.92
N GLU A 85 -17.41 -24.61 0.43
CA GLU A 85 -16.33 -24.01 1.22
C GLU A 85 -16.50 -22.48 1.36
N GLU A 86 -16.08 -21.92 2.49
CA GLU A 86 -16.01 -20.46 2.64
C GLU A 86 -14.72 -19.94 2.00
N SER A 87 -14.78 -18.80 1.29
CA SER A 87 -13.59 -18.17 0.73
C SER A 87 -12.74 -17.58 1.86
N GLU A 88 -11.70 -18.29 2.26
CA GLU A 88 -10.77 -17.82 3.28
C GLU A 88 -9.72 -16.88 2.68
N ARG A 89 -9.60 -15.69 3.28
CA ARG A 89 -8.54 -14.71 2.97
C ARG A 89 -7.19 -15.27 3.40
N ARG A 90 -6.31 -15.55 2.45
CA ARG A 90 -4.96 -16.07 2.73
C ARG A 90 -3.90 -15.00 2.51
N GLN A 91 -3.00 -14.80 3.47
CA GLN A 91 -1.83 -13.96 3.24
C GLN A 91 -0.86 -14.67 2.28
N VAL A 92 -0.56 -14.03 1.15
CA VAL A 92 0.32 -14.60 0.10
C VAL A 92 1.65 -13.87 0.01
N PHE A 93 1.76 -12.66 0.55
CA PHE A 93 3.02 -11.93 0.63
C PHE A 93 3.03 -10.92 1.78
N GLU A 94 4.21 -10.78 2.39
CA GLU A 94 4.54 -9.68 3.29
C GLU A 94 6.03 -9.36 3.20
N GLY A 95 6.35 -8.13 2.84
CA GLY A 95 7.75 -7.74 2.72
C GLY A 95 7.99 -6.47 1.92
N TRP A 96 9.26 -6.14 1.78
CA TRP A 96 9.74 -5.01 0.99
C TRP A 96 9.93 -5.38 -0.47
N MET A 97 9.32 -4.61 -1.36
CA MET A 97 9.61 -4.64 -2.80
C MET A 97 10.45 -3.43 -3.21
N PHE A 98 11.35 -3.64 -4.17
CA PHE A 98 12.31 -2.65 -4.66
C PHE A 98 12.04 -2.40 -6.15
N ALA A 99 11.76 -1.15 -6.53
CA ALA A 99 11.46 -0.84 -7.92
C ALA A 99 12.68 -1.01 -8.84
N SER A 100 13.89 -0.84 -8.30
CA SER A 100 15.14 -1.05 -9.04
C SER A 100 15.39 -2.53 -9.38
N SER A 101 14.87 -3.45 -8.55
CA SER A 101 15.09 -4.90 -8.66
C SER A 101 13.82 -5.69 -8.34
N PRO A 102 12.77 -5.63 -9.20
CA PRO A 102 11.48 -6.27 -8.92
C PRO A 102 11.56 -7.77 -8.62
N GLY A 103 12.49 -8.49 -9.27
CA GLY A 103 12.67 -9.93 -9.11
C GLY A 103 13.36 -10.36 -7.80
N LEU A 104 13.85 -9.42 -6.97
CA LEU A 104 14.51 -9.76 -5.72
C LEU A 104 13.53 -10.21 -4.64
N ASN A 105 12.34 -9.61 -4.60
CA ASN A 105 11.31 -9.90 -3.61
C ASN A 105 9.90 -9.59 -4.13
N GLY A 106 9.61 -9.98 -5.37
CA GLY A 106 8.29 -9.85 -5.97
C GLY A 106 7.29 -10.86 -5.40
N LEU A 107 5.99 -10.60 -5.60
CA LEU A 107 4.96 -11.61 -5.31
C LEU A 107 5.01 -12.69 -6.40
N GLU A 108 5.26 -13.93 -6.01
CA GLU A 108 5.15 -15.10 -6.87
C GLU A 108 3.80 -15.79 -6.66
N HIS A 109 2.77 -15.35 -7.40
CA HIS A 109 1.42 -15.93 -7.33
C HIS A 109 1.05 -16.60 -8.67
N PRO A 110 0.24 -17.69 -8.68
CA PRO A 110 -0.06 -18.44 -9.91
C PRO A 110 -0.73 -17.61 -11.02
N THR A 111 -1.57 -16.64 -10.64
CA THR A 111 -2.39 -15.86 -11.58
C THR A 111 -1.89 -14.42 -11.77
N TYR A 112 -1.23 -13.86 -10.76
CA TYR A 112 -0.93 -12.43 -10.70
C TYR A 112 0.52 -12.23 -10.26
N ASP A 113 1.19 -11.23 -10.80
CA ASP A 113 2.44 -10.69 -10.24
C ASP A 113 2.21 -9.26 -9.76
N ILE A 114 2.83 -8.90 -8.64
CA ILE A 114 2.82 -7.53 -8.11
C ILE A 114 4.27 -7.11 -7.87
N TRP A 115 4.63 -5.90 -8.32
CA TRP A 115 5.91 -5.28 -7.98
C TRP A 115 5.81 -3.77 -7.77
N ALA A 116 6.76 -3.22 -7.00
CA ALA A 116 6.88 -1.79 -6.74
C ALA A 116 7.28 -1.01 -7.99
N ILE A 117 6.72 0.18 -8.17
CA ILE A 117 7.04 1.09 -9.27
C ILE A 117 7.49 2.46 -8.76
N ASP A 118 6.71 3.09 -7.89
CA ASP A 118 6.94 4.49 -7.51
C ASP A 118 6.31 4.83 -6.15
N CYS A 119 6.80 5.89 -5.52
CA CYS A 119 6.11 6.58 -4.43
C CYS A 119 5.81 8.02 -4.85
N ARG A 120 4.56 8.44 -4.65
CA ARG A 120 4.07 9.78 -4.97
C ARG A 120 3.59 10.47 -3.71
N SER A 121 3.72 11.78 -3.66
CA SER A 121 3.24 12.66 -2.59
C SER A 121 2.22 13.65 -3.12
#